data_AF-A0A3D1VQ04-F1
#
_entry.id   AF-A0A3D1VQ04-F1
#
_cell.length_a   1.000
_cell.length_b   1.000
_cell.length_c   1.000
_cell.angle_alpha   90.00
_cell.angle_beta   90.00
_cell.angle_gamma   90.00
#
_symmetry.space_group_name_H-M   'P 1'
#
loop_
_entity.id
_entity.type
_entity.pdbx_description
1 polymer ?
#
loop_
_entity_poly.entity_id
_entity_poly.type
_entity_poly.pdbx_seq_one_letter_code
_entity_poly.pdbx_strand_id
1 'polypeptide(L)'
;MEVKKKPVTTTWGPTTKAVHAGMHENTSRSVTTPIYQTSTFELQENREGAEFANTIEPSTFYTRWGNPNFAEVESVIAALEGA
;
A
#
# COMPACT_ATOMS: atom_id res chain seq x y z
N MET A 1 -1.50 4.33 42.82
CA MET A 1 -1.17 3.02 42.22
C MET A 1 -1.10 3.21 40.72
N GLU A 2 0.10 3.28 40.18
CA GLU A 2 0.34 3.61 38.78
C GLU A 2 0.27 2.33 37.95
N VAL A 3 -0.78 2.20 37.13
CA VAL A 3 -0.96 1.04 36.25
C VAL A 3 -0.05 1.23 35.05
N LYS A 4 1.11 0.57 35.05
CA LYS A 4 1.97 0.47 33.86
C LYS A 4 1.22 -0.28 32.77
N LYS A 5 0.68 0.44 31.78
CA LYS A 5 0.16 -0.15 30.53
C LYS A 5 1.32 -0.83 29.80
N LYS A 6 1.30 -2.16 29.70
CA LYS A 6 2.17 -2.88 28.77
C LYS A 6 1.83 -2.42 27.34
N PRO A 7 2.81 -2.12 26.48
CA PRO A 7 2.54 -1.84 25.08
C PRO A 7 1.94 -3.11 24.46
N VAL A 8 0.69 -3.01 24.01
CA VAL A 8 0.02 -4.09 23.31
C VAL A 8 0.53 -4.05 21.87
N THR A 9 1.61 -4.78 21.60
CA THR A 9 2.03 -5.10 20.23
C THR A 9 1.21 -6.31 19.78
N THR A 10 -0.09 -6.11 19.50
CA THR A 10 -0.90 -7.20 18.95
C THR A 10 -0.49 -7.43 17.51
N THR A 11 0.32 -8.46 17.27
CA THR A 11 0.51 -9.01 15.94
C THR A 11 -0.81 -9.63 15.48
N TRP A 12 -1.35 -9.16 14.36
CA TRP A 12 -2.56 -9.73 13.77
C TRP A 12 -2.35 -11.19 13.35
N GLY A 13 -3.40 -12.00 13.49
CA GLY A 13 -3.44 -13.36 12.94
C GLY A 13 -3.54 -13.36 11.41
N PRO A 14 -3.30 -14.51 10.74
CA PRO A 14 -3.25 -14.58 9.28
C PRO A 14 -4.56 -14.16 8.60
N THR A 15 -5.71 -14.52 9.15
CA THR A 15 -7.02 -14.11 8.60
C THR A 15 -7.25 -12.60 8.72
N THR A 16 -6.83 -11.99 9.83
CA THR A 16 -6.90 -10.53 10.01
C THR A 16 -5.94 -9.81 9.06
N LYS A 17 -4.72 -10.34 8.87
CA LYS A 17 -3.76 -9.80 7.89
C LYS A 17 -4.30 -9.84 6.47
N ALA A 18 -4.93 -10.95 6.06
CA ALA A 18 -5.52 -11.08 4.73
C ALA A 18 -6.59 -10.01 4.43
N VAL A 19 -7.25 -9.47 5.45
CA VAL A 19 -8.28 -8.43 5.30
C VAL A 19 -7.71 -7.01 5.41
N HIS A 20 -6.69 -6.80 6.25
CA HIS A 20 -6.32 -5.44 6.67
C HIS A 20 -4.86 -5.03 6.40
N ALA A 21 -3.95 -5.96 6.09
CA ALA A 21 -2.52 -5.63 6.04
C ALA A 21 -2.15 -4.61 4.94
N GLY A 22 -2.79 -4.67 3.78
CA GLY A 22 -2.53 -3.75 2.66
C GLY A 22 -3.37 -2.47 2.65
N MET A 23 -4.30 -2.31 3.60
CA MET A 23 -5.30 -1.22 3.57
C MET A 23 -4.68 0.19 3.60
N HIS A 24 -3.42 0.31 4.04
CA HIS A 24 -2.68 1.57 4.07
C HIS A 24 -2.28 2.07 2.66
N GLU A 25 -2.26 1.19 1.65
CA GLU A 25 -1.99 1.54 0.25
C GLU A 25 -3.19 2.24 -0.41
N ASN A 26 -4.40 2.04 0.14
CA ASN A 26 -5.60 2.71 -0.34
C ASN A 26 -5.62 4.18 0.11
N THR A 27 -5.25 5.07 -0.81
CA THR A 27 -5.24 6.53 -0.59
C THR A 27 -6.62 7.19 -0.70
N SER A 28 -7.65 6.43 -1.09
CA SER A 28 -9.02 6.94 -1.22
C SER A 28 -9.77 6.94 0.12
N ARG A 29 -11.00 7.47 0.12
CA ARG A 29 -11.90 7.40 1.30
C ARG A 29 -12.87 6.21 1.24
N SER A 30 -12.81 5.38 0.20
CA SER A 30 -13.67 4.20 0.12
C SER A 30 -13.15 3.08 1.01
N VAL A 31 -14.08 2.33 1.60
CA VAL A 31 -13.76 1.19 2.47
C VAL A 31 -13.00 0.11 1.70
N THR A 32 -13.41 -0.14 0.46
CA THR A 32 -12.68 -1.00 -0.48
C THR A 32 -11.75 -0.16 -1.33
N THR A 33 -10.64 -0.74 -1.75
CA THR A 33 -9.74 -0.10 -2.70
C THR A 33 -10.41 -0.01 -4.08
N PRO A 34 -10.38 1.17 -4.72
CA PRO A 34 -10.86 1.33 -6.09
C PRO A 34 -10.09 0.46 -7.08
N ILE A 35 -10.71 0.08 -8.19
CA ILE A 35 -10.02 -0.61 -9.29
C ILE A 35 -9.37 0.44 -10.19
N TYR A 36 -8.04 0.52 -10.16
CA TYR A 36 -7.22 1.42 -10.98
C TYR A 36 -6.96 0.79 -12.36
N GLN A 37 -8.03 0.67 -13.16
CA GLN A 37 -8.00 0.12 -14.53
C GLN A 37 -7.44 1.13 -15.54
N THR A 38 -6.18 1.49 -15.37
CA THR A 38 -5.44 2.39 -16.25
C THR A 38 -4.04 1.85 -16.54
N SER A 39 -3.43 2.30 -17.63
CA SER A 39 -2.03 2.03 -17.94
C SER A 39 -1.09 3.12 -17.45
N THR A 40 -1.54 4.37 -17.44
CA THR A 40 -0.74 5.56 -17.11
C THR A 40 -1.47 6.46 -16.12
N PHE A 41 -0.70 7.27 -15.40
CA PHE A 41 -1.20 8.27 -14.47
C PHE A 41 -0.76 9.67 -14.92
N GLU A 42 -1.55 10.68 -14.58
CA GLU A 42 -1.22 12.08 -14.85
C GLU A 42 -0.15 12.55 -13.87
N LEU A 43 0.86 13.28 -14.38
CA LEU A 43 1.86 13.94 -13.56
C LEU A 43 1.39 15.34 -13.22
N GLN A 44 1.57 15.76 -11.96
CA GLN A 44 1.22 17.11 -11.52
C GLN A 44 2.20 18.16 -12.05
N GLU A 45 3.49 17.81 -12.15
CA GLU A 45 4.55 18.68 -12.66
C GLU A 45 5.75 17.89 -13.23
N ASN A 46 6.59 18.56 -14.02
CA ASN A 46 7.76 17.93 -14.65
C ASN A 46 8.74 17.33 -13.62
N ARG A 47 8.84 17.93 -12.43
CA ARG A 47 9.72 17.47 -11.36
C ARG A 47 9.31 16.09 -10.84
N GLU A 48 8.00 15.88 -10.64
CA GLU A 48 7.45 14.59 -10.21
C GLU A 48 7.77 13.49 -11.24
N GLY A 49 7.64 13.79 -12.54
CA GLY A 49 8.03 12.85 -13.60
C GLY A 49 9.50 12.46 -13.53
N ALA A 50 10.40 13.40 -13.26
CA ALA A 50 11.82 13.12 -13.10
C ALA A 50 12.11 12.29 -11.84
N GLU A 51 11.37 12.52 -10.75
CA GLU A 51 11.46 11.72 -9.53
C GLU A 51 10.99 10.29 -9.78
N PHE A 52 9.79 10.09 -10.34
CA PHE A 52 9.26 8.76 -10.66
C PHE A 52 10.13 7.98 -11.64
N ALA A 53 10.77 8.64 -12.61
CA ALA A 53 11.70 7.98 -13.53
C ALA A 53 12.94 7.38 -12.83
N ASN A 54 13.30 7.86 -11.64
CA ASN A 54 14.41 7.34 -10.83
C ASN A 54 13.93 6.45 -9.67
N THR A 55 12.63 6.39 -9.40
CA THR A 55 12.04 5.54 -8.36
C THR A 55 11.89 4.11 -8.86
N ILE A 56 12.11 3.14 -7.96
CA ILE A 56 11.84 1.74 -8.23
C ILE A 56 10.34 1.51 -8.06
N GLU A 57 9.68 1.01 -9.10
CA GLU A 57 8.28 0.57 -9.09
C GLU A 57 7.27 1.61 -8.52
N PRO A 58 7.26 2.86 -9.04
CA PRO A 58 6.29 3.86 -8.62
C PRO A 58 4.86 3.43 -8.98
N SER A 59 4.01 3.29 -7.96
CA SER A 59 2.63 2.78 -8.10
C SER A 59 1.72 3.68 -8.95
N THR A 60 2.07 4.96 -9.13
CA THR A 60 1.28 5.95 -9.87
C THR A 60 2.07 6.59 -11.02
N PHE A 61 2.86 5.80 -11.75
CA PHE A 61 3.54 6.27 -12.97
C PHE A 61 3.05 5.50 -14.19
N TYR A 62 3.33 4.19 -14.23
CA TYR A 62 2.94 3.32 -15.35
C TYR A 62 2.73 1.89 -14.85
N THR A 63 1.54 1.34 -15.13
CA THR A 63 1.04 0.06 -14.56
C THR A 63 1.95 -1.15 -14.82
N ARG A 64 2.81 -1.11 -15.84
CA ARG A 64 3.79 -2.17 -16.08
C ARG A 64 4.77 -2.34 -14.91
N TRP A 65 5.12 -1.26 -14.22
CA TRP A 65 6.08 -1.26 -13.11
C TRP A 65 5.41 -1.12 -11.75
N GLY A 66 4.22 -0.54 -11.68
CA GLY A 66 3.51 -0.39 -10.41
C GLY A 66 2.09 0.12 -10.62
N ASN A 67 1.18 -0.32 -9.76
CA ASN A 67 -0.22 0.08 -9.73
C ASN A 67 -0.70 0.06 -8.26
N PRO A 68 -1.59 0.97 -7.81
CA PRO A 68 -2.04 0.96 -6.41
C PRO A 68 -2.71 -0.35 -6.00
N ASN A 69 -3.39 -1.05 -6.94
CA ASN A 69 -3.94 -2.37 -6.66
C ASN A 69 -2.86 -3.43 -6.47
N PHE A 70 -1.72 -3.32 -7.13
CA PHE A 70 -0.61 -4.26 -6.99
C PHE A 70 0.07 -4.07 -5.64
N ALA A 71 0.38 -2.82 -5.27
CA ALA A 71 0.99 -2.47 -3.99
C ALA A 71 0.19 -3.01 -2.80
N GLU A 72 -1.15 -2.88 -2.82
CA GLU A 72 -1.99 -3.43 -1.75
C GLU A 72 -1.89 -4.95 -1.65
N VAL A 73 -1.95 -5.67 -2.78
CA VAL A 73 -1.85 -7.13 -2.80
C VAL A 73 -0.47 -7.60 -2.38
N GLU A 74 0.60 -6.93 -2.84
CA GLU A 74 1.98 -7.19 -2.45
C GLU A 74 2.17 -7.03 -0.93
N SER A 75 1.67 -5.94 -0.35
CA SER A 75 1.67 -5.70 1.09
C SER A 75 0.89 -6.76 1.88
N VAL A 76 -0.26 -7.23 1.37
CA VAL A 76 -1.01 -8.32 2.00
C VAL A 76 -0.22 -9.63 1.97
N ILE A 77 0.36 -9.99 0.82
CA ILE A 77 1.14 -11.23 0.66
C ILE A 77 2.40 -11.18 1.55
N ALA A 78 3.15 -10.08 1.53
CA ALA A 78 4.32 -9.89 2.38
C ALA A 78 3.99 -10.09 3.86
N ALA A 79 2.88 -9.49 4.33
CA ALA A 79 2.45 -9.65 5.72
C ALA A 79 2.06 -11.09 6.07
N LEU A 80 1.45 -11.83 5.13
CA LEU A 80 1.07 -13.24 5.31
C LEU A 80 2.30 -14.16 5.36
N GLU A 81 3.31 -13.89 4.54
CA GLU A 81 4.57 -14.64 4.49
C GLU A 81 5.57 -14.23 5.58
N GLY A 82 5.34 -13.08 6.25
CA GLY A 82 6.21 -12.57 7.32
C GLY A 82 7.48 -11.89 6.82
N ALA A 83 7.43 -11.31 5.61
CA ALA A 83 8.49 -10.50 5.02
C ALA A 83 8.52 -9.07 5.58
#